data_AF-B4CXS1-F1
#
_entry.id   AF-B4CXS1-F1
#
_cell.length_a   1.000
_cell.length_b   1.000
_cell.length_c   1.000
_cell.angle_alpha   90.00
_cell.angle_beta   90.00
_cell.angle_gamma   90.00
#
_symmetry.space_group_name_H-M   'P 1'
#
loop_
_entity.id
_entity.type
_entity.pdbx_description
1 polymer ?
#
loop_
_entity_poly.entity_id
_entity_poly.type
_entity_poly.pdbx_seq_one_letter_code
_entity_poly.pdbx_strand_id
1 'polypeptide(L)'
;MSSTPLQTTGITGGISETGIATIEVPVFVDTLAEALTVLPNLGILLPYRSRNFSQEDDGTYKVVLHFEGIAPQGPDDNQVTFELDTSMAEDPIQTHPFFDTLKTKYAWDAVKEQFAELLPDTGGQQTALSGGSQKTKKNPLFGVENWLSVGATFRKTYSALTIPSTILRGIGTIVDQPPGIAQFNIPSAAKKRNWLKLAPKIKRKGNAVEITEEYMLSGPNGWIADVYGQAQLEGGQ
;
A
#
# COMPACT_ATOMS: atom_id res chain seq x y z
N MET A 1 -53.80 -2.68 -14.81
CA MET A 1 -53.16 -3.45 -15.90
C MET A 1 -51.68 -3.45 -15.57
N SER A 2 -51.06 -4.60 -15.38
CA SER A 2 -49.62 -4.68 -15.12
C SER A 2 -48.90 -4.40 -16.43
N SER A 3 -48.32 -3.20 -16.57
CA SER A 3 -47.43 -2.92 -17.69
C SER A 3 -46.18 -3.80 -17.51
N THR A 4 -45.86 -4.59 -18.54
CA THR A 4 -44.60 -5.33 -18.57
C THR A 4 -43.49 -4.28 -18.66
N PRO A 5 -42.55 -4.18 -17.70
CA PRO A 5 -41.50 -3.18 -17.73
C PRO A 5 -40.69 -3.34 -19.02
N LEU A 6 -40.70 -2.31 -19.86
CA LEU A 6 -39.96 -2.27 -21.13
C LEU A 6 -38.46 -2.28 -20.82
N GLN A 7 -37.74 -3.30 -21.30
CA GLN A 7 -36.28 -3.29 -21.32
C GLN A 7 -35.82 -2.13 -22.19
N THR A 8 -35.14 -1.15 -21.59
CA THR A 8 -34.70 0.03 -22.34
C THR A 8 -33.24 -0.10 -22.78
N THR A 9 -33.00 0.33 -24.01
CA THR A 9 -31.68 0.68 -24.54
C THR A 9 -30.96 1.64 -23.61
N GLY A 10 -29.67 1.41 -23.36
CA GLY A 10 -28.85 2.30 -22.50
C GLY A 10 -28.33 1.66 -21.22
N ILE A 11 -28.28 0.32 -21.13
CA ILE A 11 -27.51 -0.37 -20.08
C ILE A 11 -26.05 0.08 -20.20
N THR A 12 -25.51 0.60 -19.10
CA THR A 12 -24.09 0.94 -18.96
C THR A 12 -23.46 0.07 -17.88
N GLY A 13 -22.16 -0.15 -17.98
CA GLY A 13 -21.45 -0.92 -16.97
C GLY A 13 -19.96 -0.98 -17.24
N GLY A 14 -19.23 -1.49 -16.25
CA GLY A 14 -17.80 -1.65 -16.31
C GLY A 14 -17.33 -2.74 -15.35
N ILE A 15 -16.09 -3.16 -15.50
CA ILE A 15 -15.41 -4.09 -14.59
C ILE A 15 -14.15 -3.37 -14.13
N SER A 16 -13.95 -3.26 -12.81
CA SER A 16 -12.72 -2.69 -12.24
C SER A 16 -11.52 -3.59 -12.50
N GLU A 17 -10.32 -3.06 -12.30
CA GLU A 17 -9.07 -3.84 -12.34
C GLU A 17 -9.08 -5.00 -11.33
N THR A 18 -9.81 -4.84 -10.22
CA THR A 18 -10.00 -5.85 -9.18
C THR A 18 -11.18 -6.80 -9.45
N GLY A 19 -11.80 -6.73 -10.64
CA GLY A 19 -12.86 -7.62 -11.08
C GLY A 19 -14.28 -7.27 -10.63
N ILE A 20 -14.47 -6.14 -9.93
CA ILE A 20 -15.79 -5.71 -9.47
C ILE A 20 -16.56 -5.13 -10.64
N ALA A 21 -17.65 -5.80 -11.01
CA ALA A 21 -18.56 -5.35 -12.05
C ALA A 21 -19.58 -4.37 -11.47
N THR A 22 -19.83 -3.29 -12.21
CA THR A 22 -20.93 -2.35 -11.98
C THR A 22 -21.82 -2.34 -13.21
N ILE A 23 -23.13 -2.39 -13.00
CA ILE A 23 -24.12 -2.32 -14.08
C ILE A 23 -25.21 -1.33 -13.66
N GLU A 24 -25.53 -0.41 -14.56
CA GLU A 24 -26.64 0.52 -14.41
C GLU A 24 -27.69 0.22 -15.48
N VAL A 25 -28.92 0.02 -15.04
CA VAL A 25 -30.03 -0.30 -15.93
C VAL A 25 -31.10 0.77 -15.80
N PRO A 26 -31.30 1.60 -16.83
CA PRO A 26 -32.46 2.48 -16.87
C PRO A 26 -33.74 1.67 -17.10
N VAL A 27 -34.81 2.05 -16.40
CA VAL A 27 -36.16 1.51 -16.54
C VAL A 27 -37.12 2.69 -16.44
N PHE A 28 -38.08 2.78 -17.35
CA PHE A 28 -39.15 3.78 -17.29
C PHE A 28 -40.41 3.15 -16.68
N VAL A 29 -41.07 3.90 -15.81
CA VAL A 29 -42.30 3.49 -15.13
C VAL A 29 -43.29 4.66 -15.06
N ASP A 30 -44.57 4.36 -14.97
CA ASP A 30 -45.63 5.37 -15.11
C ASP A 30 -45.95 6.04 -13.77
N THR A 31 -45.63 5.39 -12.65
CA THR A 31 -46.01 5.87 -11.32
C THR A 31 -44.84 5.93 -10.35
N LEU A 32 -44.93 6.85 -9.37
CA LEU A 32 -43.96 6.93 -8.28
C LEU A 32 -43.91 5.62 -7.47
N ALA A 33 -45.05 4.95 -7.28
CA ALA A 33 -45.11 3.69 -6.57
C ALA A 33 -44.29 2.59 -7.28
N GLU A 34 -44.37 2.54 -8.61
CA GLU A 34 -43.53 1.67 -9.42
C GLU A 34 -42.07 2.13 -9.36
N ALA A 35 -41.77 3.44 -9.39
CA ALA A 35 -40.39 3.93 -9.33
C ALA A 35 -39.66 3.45 -8.06
N LEU A 36 -40.38 3.42 -6.94
CA LEU A 36 -39.87 2.96 -5.65
C LEU A 36 -39.70 1.44 -5.55
N THR A 37 -40.44 0.65 -6.33
CA THR A 37 -40.53 -0.81 -6.14
C THR A 37 -40.03 -1.64 -7.32
N VAL A 38 -39.91 -1.06 -8.52
CA VAL A 38 -39.52 -1.75 -9.76
C VAL A 38 -38.17 -2.47 -9.60
N LEU A 39 -38.16 -3.78 -9.80
CA LEU A 39 -36.95 -4.59 -9.84
C LEU A 39 -37.18 -5.77 -10.80
N PRO A 40 -37.11 -5.52 -12.13
CA PRO A 40 -37.36 -6.56 -13.11
C PRO A 40 -36.31 -7.66 -12.99
N ASN A 41 -36.68 -8.89 -13.33
CA ASN A 41 -35.71 -9.96 -13.51
C ASN A 41 -34.95 -9.72 -14.82
N LEU A 42 -33.75 -9.15 -14.70
CA LEU A 42 -32.91 -8.76 -15.83
C LEU A 42 -31.91 -9.85 -16.24
N GLY A 43 -31.90 -11.01 -15.56
CA GLY A 43 -30.84 -12.01 -15.75
C GLY A 43 -29.45 -11.56 -15.28
N ILE A 44 -29.37 -10.44 -14.57
CA ILE A 44 -28.13 -9.92 -13.99
C ILE A 44 -27.79 -10.75 -12.76
N LEU A 45 -26.64 -11.41 -12.78
CA LEU A 45 -26.14 -12.25 -11.69
C LEU A 45 -25.45 -11.45 -10.57
N LEU A 46 -25.43 -10.12 -10.68
CA LEU A 46 -24.91 -9.21 -9.67
C LEU A 46 -26.02 -8.80 -8.69
N PRO A 47 -25.72 -8.59 -7.41
CA PRO A 47 -26.71 -8.15 -6.45
C PRO A 47 -27.15 -6.71 -6.73
N TYR A 48 -28.45 -6.47 -6.54
CA TYR A 48 -28.99 -5.11 -6.54
C TYR A 48 -28.45 -4.32 -5.35
N ARG A 49 -28.00 -3.09 -5.60
CA ARG A 49 -27.43 -2.20 -4.58
C ARG A 49 -28.35 -1.06 -4.23
N SER A 50 -28.76 -0.30 -5.24
CA SER A 50 -29.49 0.94 -5.07
C SER A 50 -30.26 1.31 -6.33
N ARG A 51 -31.13 2.32 -6.19
CA ARG A 51 -31.80 2.95 -7.31
C ARG A 51 -31.84 4.45 -7.11
N ASN A 52 -31.83 5.19 -8.20
CA ASN A 52 -32.20 6.59 -8.24
C ASN A 52 -33.35 6.77 -9.21
N PHE A 53 -34.19 7.78 -9.02
CA PHE A 53 -35.25 8.08 -9.98
C PHE A 53 -35.43 9.58 -10.17
N SER A 54 -35.80 9.97 -11.38
CA SER A 54 -36.21 11.32 -11.76
C SER A 54 -37.59 11.27 -12.40
N GLN A 55 -38.40 12.30 -12.20
CA GLN A 55 -39.62 12.49 -12.97
C GLN A 55 -39.27 13.23 -14.26
N GLU A 56 -39.80 12.76 -15.38
CA GLU A 56 -39.60 13.35 -16.71
C GLU A 56 -40.76 14.30 -17.06
N ASP A 57 -40.59 15.11 -18.11
CA ASP A 57 -41.55 16.16 -18.50
C ASP A 57 -42.95 15.63 -18.87
N ASP A 58 -43.04 14.36 -19.28
CA ASP A 58 -44.30 13.69 -19.60
C ASP A 58 -45.04 13.11 -18.37
N GLY A 59 -44.48 13.32 -17.17
CA GLY A 59 -45.01 12.84 -15.90
C GLY A 59 -44.61 11.42 -15.54
N THR A 60 -43.91 10.69 -16.43
CA THR A 60 -43.35 9.37 -16.16
C THR A 60 -42.08 9.47 -15.30
N TYR A 61 -41.56 8.33 -14.85
CA TYR A 61 -40.36 8.26 -14.04
C TYR A 61 -39.28 7.42 -14.72
N LYS A 62 -38.07 7.98 -14.79
CA LYS A 62 -36.86 7.24 -15.15
C LYS A 62 -36.20 6.73 -13.88
N VAL A 63 -36.09 5.42 -13.75
CA VAL A 63 -35.38 4.76 -12.65
C VAL A 63 -34.06 4.20 -13.16
N VAL A 64 -32.96 4.54 -12.51
CA VAL A 64 -31.66 3.91 -12.75
C VAL A 64 -31.40 2.92 -11.64
N LEU A 65 -31.38 1.64 -11.98
CA LEU A 65 -31.07 0.54 -11.06
C LEU A 65 -29.56 0.28 -11.09
N HIS A 66 -28.92 0.27 -9.92
CA HIS A 66 -27.49 0.02 -9.78
C HIS A 66 -27.25 -1.37 -9.21
N PHE A 67 -26.45 -2.17 -9.91
CA PHE A 67 -25.97 -3.48 -9.51
C PHE A 67 -24.45 -3.42 -9.36
N GLU A 68 -23.91 -4.06 -8.33
CA GLU A 68 -22.47 -4.02 -8.03
C GLU A 68 -22.03 -5.34 -7.41
N GLY A 69 -20.95 -5.93 -7.91
CA GLY A 69 -20.43 -7.16 -7.33
C GLY A 69 -19.39 -7.89 -8.16
N ILE A 70 -19.00 -9.07 -7.72
CA ILE A 70 -18.23 -10.02 -8.53
C ILE A 70 -19.13 -11.18 -8.97
N ALA A 71 -18.89 -11.67 -10.19
CA ALA A 71 -19.61 -12.83 -10.70
C ALA A 71 -19.27 -14.09 -9.89
N PRO A 72 -20.15 -15.12 -9.87
CA PRO A 72 -19.94 -16.34 -9.08
C PRO A 72 -18.66 -17.12 -9.39
N GLN A 73 -18.05 -16.90 -10.55
CA GLN A 73 -16.79 -17.51 -10.97
C GLN A 73 -15.57 -16.93 -10.21
N GLY A 74 -15.77 -15.92 -9.35
CA GLY A 74 -14.70 -15.23 -8.63
C GLY A 74 -13.91 -14.27 -9.52
N PRO A 75 -13.00 -13.47 -8.94
CA PRO A 75 -12.06 -12.69 -9.72
C PRO A 75 -11.03 -13.63 -10.37
N ASP A 76 -10.62 -13.31 -11.59
CA ASP A 76 -9.50 -13.98 -12.27
C ASP A 76 -8.18 -13.67 -11.50
N ASP A 77 -7.21 -14.58 -11.54
CA ASP A 77 -5.88 -14.37 -10.93
C ASP A 77 -5.17 -13.13 -11.52
N ASN A 78 -5.60 -12.69 -12.71
CA ASN A 78 -5.17 -11.46 -13.37
C ASN A 78 -5.82 -10.17 -12.81
N GLN A 79 -6.78 -10.27 -11.89
CA GLN A 79 -7.52 -9.15 -11.29
C GLN A 79 -6.98 -8.79 -9.90
N VAL A 80 -5.64 -8.69 -9.83
CA VAL A 80 -4.90 -8.29 -8.65
C VAL A 80 -4.05 -7.09 -9.00
N THR A 81 -4.24 -5.99 -8.28
CA THR A 81 -3.42 -4.79 -8.43
C THR A 81 -2.27 -4.84 -7.43
N PHE A 82 -1.05 -4.61 -7.92
CA PHE A 82 0.14 -4.50 -7.09
C PHE A 82 0.69 -3.07 -7.17
N GLU A 83 1.01 -2.49 -6.01
CA GLU A 83 1.57 -1.15 -5.90
C GLU A 83 2.83 -1.18 -5.04
N LEU A 84 3.85 -0.41 -5.43
CA LEU A 84 5.06 -0.20 -4.67
C LEU A 84 5.31 1.30 -4.53
N ASP A 85 5.03 1.84 -3.35
CA ASP A 85 5.33 3.23 -3.03
C ASP A 85 6.69 3.31 -2.36
N THR A 86 7.64 3.96 -3.02
CA THR A 86 8.95 4.25 -2.43
C THR A 86 8.96 5.65 -1.84
N SER A 87 9.51 5.79 -0.64
CA SER A 87 9.66 7.07 0.04
C SER A 87 11.11 7.27 0.48
N MET A 88 11.49 8.52 0.73
CA MET A 88 12.73 8.86 1.40
C MET A 88 12.40 9.61 2.68
N ALA A 89 13.07 9.23 3.76
CA ALA A 89 12.96 9.89 5.05
C ALA A 89 14.37 10.29 5.53
N GLU A 90 14.44 11.37 6.29
CA GLU A 90 15.66 11.72 7.01
C GLU A 90 15.73 10.88 8.30
N ASP A 91 16.71 9.98 8.35
CA ASP A 91 17.04 9.23 9.55
C ASP A 91 18.33 9.79 10.17
N PRO A 92 18.54 9.67 11.49
CA PRO A 92 19.80 10.08 12.13
C PRO A 92 21.00 9.35 11.51
N ILE A 93 22.12 10.03 11.31
CA ILE A 93 23.33 9.49 10.65
C ILE A 93 23.87 8.23 11.35
N GLN A 94 23.62 8.10 12.65
CA GLN A 94 23.98 6.94 13.48
C GLN A 94 23.28 5.65 13.02
N THR A 95 22.14 5.76 12.35
CA THR A 95 21.37 4.62 11.82
C THR A 95 21.88 4.12 10.46
N HIS A 96 22.83 4.83 9.85
CA HIS A 96 23.36 4.49 8.55
C HIS A 96 24.00 3.08 8.57
N PRO A 97 23.74 2.21 7.57
CA PRO A 97 24.22 0.82 7.60
C PRO A 97 25.75 0.66 7.60
N PHE A 98 26.48 1.71 7.19
CA PHE A 98 27.94 1.78 7.24
C PHE A 98 28.45 2.74 8.32
N PHE A 99 27.64 3.07 9.34
CA PHE A 99 28.00 4.06 10.33
C PHE A 99 29.34 3.74 11.02
N ASP A 100 29.63 2.47 11.34
CA ASP A 100 30.93 2.07 11.89
C ASP A 100 32.11 2.43 10.98
N THR A 101 31.96 2.23 9.67
CA THR A 101 32.98 2.63 8.68
C THR A 101 33.11 4.15 8.60
N LEU A 102 31.99 4.87 8.68
CA LEU A 102 31.99 6.34 8.68
C LEU A 102 32.68 6.88 9.95
N LYS A 103 32.41 6.29 11.11
CA LYS A 103 33.05 6.67 12.38
C LYS A 103 34.57 6.62 12.29
N THR A 104 35.12 5.55 11.73
CA THR A 104 36.57 5.39 11.54
C THR A 104 37.11 6.37 10.49
N LYS A 105 36.44 6.48 9.33
CA LYS A 105 36.94 7.27 8.20
C LYS A 105 36.87 8.79 8.43
N TYR A 106 35.86 9.24 9.16
CA TYR A 106 35.55 10.66 9.35
C TYR A 106 35.65 11.09 10.81
N ALA A 107 36.35 10.33 11.67
CA ALA A 107 36.65 10.68 13.05
C ALA A 107 35.43 11.14 13.86
N TRP A 108 34.53 10.19 14.14
CA TRP A 108 33.40 10.43 15.04
C TRP A 108 33.86 10.68 16.48
N ASP A 109 33.38 11.77 17.07
CA ASP A 109 33.54 12.10 18.48
C ASP A 109 32.35 11.52 19.25
N ALA A 110 32.60 10.43 20.00
CA ALA A 110 31.56 9.75 20.78
C ALA A 110 31.05 10.58 21.97
N VAL A 111 31.81 11.58 22.44
CA VAL A 111 31.39 12.44 23.56
C VAL A 111 30.46 13.53 23.06
N LYS A 112 30.74 14.07 21.87
CA LYS A 112 29.92 15.13 21.25
C LYS A 112 28.84 14.60 20.31
N GLU A 113 28.80 13.29 20.09
CA GLU A 113 27.90 12.62 19.14
C GLU A 113 27.87 13.30 17.76
N GLN A 114 29.05 13.68 17.25
CA GLN A 114 29.20 14.30 15.94
C GLN A 114 30.55 13.95 15.30
N PHE A 115 30.67 14.11 13.99
CA PHE A 115 31.97 14.02 13.33
C PHE A 115 32.87 15.21 13.72
N ALA A 116 34.18 15.01 13.79
CA ALA A 116 35.12 16.10 14.08
C ALA A 116 35.16 17.13 12.94
N GLU A 117 35.38 18.41 13.24
CA GLU A 117 35.45 19.48 12.22
C GLU A 117 36.59 19.27 11.21
N LEU A 118 37.70 18.70 11.66
CA LEU A 118 38.90 18.43 10.88
C LEU A 118 39.18 16.93 10.88
N LEU A 119 39.59 16.41 9.73
CA LEU A 119 40.07 15.04 9.64
C LEU A 119 41.40 14.88 10.39
N PRO A 120 41.62 13.76 11.09
CA PRO A 120 42.90 13.49 11.72
C PRO A 120 43.98 13.41 10.64
N ASP A 121 45.11 14.08 10.90
CA ASP A 121 46.25 14.09 10.00
C ASP A 121 46.79 12.65 9.90
N THR A 122 46.48 11.98 8.80
CA THR A 122 47.01 10.65 8.48
C THR A 122 48.37 10.81 7.82
N GLY A 123 49.25 11.58 8.46
CA GLY A 123 50.64 11.76 8.10
C GLY A 123 51.49 10.91 9.02
N GLY A 124 52.10 9.85 8.48
CA GLY A 124 53.11 9.06 9.17
C GLY A 124 54.24 9.94 9.72
N GLN A 125 54.86 9.44 10.77
CA GLN A 125 56.13 9.88 11.34
C GLN A 125 57.00 10.67 10.35
N GLN A 126 57.22 11.97 10.59
CA GLN A 126 58.50 12.61 10.25
C GLN A 126 58.72 13.93 11.00
N THR A 127 59.70 13.84 11.89
CA THR A 127 60.75 14.82 12.24
C THR A 127 60.38 16.28 12.44
N ALA A 128 60.58 16.72 13.69
CA ALA A 128 60.74 18.12 14.06
C ALA A 128 61.64 18.86 13.05
N LEU A 129 61.20 20.04 12.59
CA LEU A 129 61.81 20.95 11.59
C LEU A 129 61.30 20.82 10.14
N SER A 130 60.01 21.05 9.91
CA SER A 130 59.56 21.70 8.66
C SER A 130 58.30 22.54 8.91
N GLY A 131 58.46 23.87 8.91
CA GLY A 131 57.38 24.86 9.13
C GLY A 131 56.45 25.05 7.94
N GLY A 132 55.90 23.97 7.38
CA GLY A 132 54.80 24.03 6.42
C GLY A 132 53.50 23.75 7.15
N SER A 133 52.55 24.70 7.15
CA SER A 133 51.19 24.45 7.67
C SER A 133 50.62 23.20 7.01
N GLN A 134 50.53 22.10 7.78
CA GLN A 134 49.69 20.97 7.44
C GLN A 134 48.28 21.53 7.25
N LYS A 135 47.81 21.55 6.00
CA LYS A 135 46.45 21.99 5.70
C LYS A 135 45.52 20.94 6.28
N THR A 136 45.05 21.18 7.51
CA THR A 136 44.02 20.37 8.15
C THR A 136 42.83 20.31 7.21
N LYS A 137 42.52 19.11 6.72
CA LYS A 137 41.45 18.91 5.75
C LYS A 137 40.12 18.96 6.50
N LYS A 138 39.25 19.90 6.11
CA LYS A 138 37.89 19.99 6.64
C LYS A 138 37.16 18.66 6.42
N ASN A 139 36.48 18.20 7.44
CA ASN A 139 35.69 16.98 7.38
C ASN A 139 34.37 17.24 6.65
N PRO A 140 34.05 16.50 5.57
CA PRO A 140 32.80 16.68 4.84
C PRO A 140 31.56 16.22 5.62
N LEU A 141 31.71 15.42 6.69
CA LEU A 141 30.60 14.98 7.53
C LEU A 141 30.42 15.84 8.80
N PHE A 142 31.23 16.89 8.99
CA PHE A 142 31.01 17.82 10.09
C PHE A 142 29.68 18.56 9.92
N GLY A 143 28.83 18.50 10.93
CA GLY A 143 27.47 19.08 10.91
C GLY A 143 26.43 18.25 10.14
N VAL A 144 26.78 17.03 9.69
CA VAL A 144 25.80 16.12 9.09
C VAL A 144 25.12 15.33 10.20
N GLU A 145 23.85 15.63 10.46
CA GLU A 145 23.05 14.99 11.50
C GLU A 145 22.19 13.85 10.94
N ASN A 146 21.70 14.00 9.71
CA ASN A 146 20.76 13.07 9.08
C ASN A 146 21.27 12.53 7.74
N TRP A 147 20.68 11.43 7.29
CA TRP A 147 20.87 10.89 5.94
C TRP A 147 19.53 10.44 5.35
N LEU A 148 19.46 10.41 4.02
CA LEU A 148 18.25 9.96 3.32
C LEU A 148 18.18 8.43 3.30
N SER A 149 17.25 7.90 4.07
CA SER A 149 16.92 6.49 4.17
C SER A 149 15.75 6.17 3.25
N VAL A 150 15.92 5.15 2.40
CA VAL A 150 14.85 4.68 1.51
C VAL A 150 13.88 3.83 2.31
N GLY A 151 12.60 4.21 2.31
CA GLY A 151 11.48 3.41 2.76
C GLY A 151 10.68 2.88 1.57
N ALA A 152 9.88 1.83 1.80
CA ALA A 152 8.92 1.38 0.80
C ALA A 152 7.69 0.75 1.47
N THR A 153 6.54 0.96 0.85
CA THR A 153 5.30 0.28 1.21
C THR A 153 4.77 -0.45 -0.01
N PHE A 154 4.57 -1.75 0.13
CA PHE A 154 4.00 -2.61 -0.90
C PHE A 154 2.54 -2.88 -0.59
N ARG A 155 1.69 -2.76 -1.60
CA ARG A 155 0.27 -3.09 -1.50
C ARG A 155 -0.15 -4.09 -2.55
N LYS A 156 -1.00 -5.02 -2.12
CA LYS A 156 -1.67 -5.98 -2.99
C LYS A 156 -3.17 -5.83 -2.77
N THR A 157 -3.88 -5.43 -3.82
CA THR A 157 -5.33 -5.22 -3.79
C THR A 157 -6.03 -6.24 -4.67
N TYR A 158 -7.04 -6.91 -4.12
CA TYR A 158 -7.85 -7.90 -4.86
C TYR A 158 -9.26 -7.96 -4.28
N SER A 159 -10.19 -8.54 -5.04
CA SER A 159 -11.56 -8.78 -4.58
C SER A 159 -11.77 -10.24 -4.19
N ALA A 160 -12.72 -10.51 -3.30
CA ALA A 160 -13.17 -11.86 -2.96
C ALA A 160 -14.66 -11.84 -2.57
N LEU A 161 -15.32 -13.00 -2.53
CA LEU A 161 -16.72 -13.09 -2.06
C LEU A 161 -16.81 -13.00 -0.54
N THR A 162 -15.78 -13.45 0.17
CA THR A 162 -15.70 -13.48 1.63
C THR A 162 -14.31 -13.04 2.07
N ILE A 163 -14.18 -12.62 3.33
CA ILE A 163 -12.89 -12.25 3.91
C ILE A 163 -12.12 -13.54 4.23
N PRO A 164 -10.96 -13.79 3.59
CA PRO A 164 -10.16 -14.98 3.89
C PRO A 164 -9.59 -14.90 5.32
N SER A 165 -9.76 -15.95 6.12
CA SER A 165 -9.22 -15.99 7.50
C SER A 165 -7.69 -15.88 7.57
N THR A 166 -7.01 -16.17 6.46
CA THR A 166 -5.56 -16.03 6.33
C THR A 166 -5.10 -14.58 6.27
N ILE A 167 -5.99 -13.64 5.90
CA ILE A 167 -5.59 -12.24 5.71
C ILE A 167 -5.25 -11.56 7.03
N LEU A 168 -5.96 -11.94 8.11
CA LEU A 168 -5.79 -11.39 9.45
C LEU A 168 -4.66 -12.09 10.24
N ARG A 169 -4.19 -13.25 9.78
CA ARG A 169 -3.08 -13.96 10.41
C ARG A 169 -1.75 -13.29 10.13
N GLY A 170 -0.84 -13.30 11.12
CA GLY A 170 0.48 -12.69 10.99
C GLY A 170 0.47 -11.16 10.85
N ILE A 171 -0.59 -10.46 11.25
CA ILE A 171 -0.53 -8.99 11.33
C ILE A 171 0.50 -8.60 12.38
N GLY A 172 1.40 -7.70 12.01
CA GLY A 172 2.53 -7.28 12.83
C GLY A 172 3.72 -8.24 12.79
N THR A 173 3.72 -9.25 11.92
CA THR A 173 4.87 -10.16 11.78
C THR A 173 5.79 -9.81 10.62
N ILE A 174 7.06 -10.19 10.78
CA ILE A 174 8.08 -10.08 9.73
C ILE A 174 7.82 -11.14 8.65
N VAL A 175 7.95 -10.72 7.38
CA VAL A 175 7.95 -11.59 6.21
C VAL A 175 9.17 -11.29 5.33
N ASP A 176 9.78 -12.32 4.78
CA ASP A 176 10.97 -12.14 3.94
C ASP A 176 10.61 -11.53 2.59
N GLN A 177 9.52 -12.01 1.98
CA GLN A 177 9.01 -11.53 0.69
C GLN A 177 7.48 -11.52 0.68
N PRO A 178 6.85 -10.33 0.58
CA PRO A 178 5.42 -10.23 0.36
C PRO A 178 4.97 -10.94 -0.91
N PRO A 179 3.79 -11.57 -0.93
CA PRO A 179 3.26 -12.23 -2.13
C PRO A 179 3.15 -11.25 -3.31
N GLY A 180 3.82 -11.55 -4.43
CA GLY A 180 3.79 -10.74 -5.65
C GLY A 180 4.89 -9.68 -5.75
N ILE A 181 5.67 -9.41 -4.68
CA ILE A 181 6.74 -8.40 -4.69
C ILE A 181 7.82 -8.66 -5.75
N ALA A 182 8.05 -9.93 -6.09
CA ALA A 182 9.07 -10.35 -7.04
C ALA A 182 8.89 -9.71 -8.44
N GLN A 183 7.67 -9.29 -8.78
CA GLN A 183 7.36 -8.64 -10.06
C GLN A 183 8.05 -7.28 -10.23
N PHE A 184 8.42 -6.61 -9.13
CA PHE A 184 9.05 -5.30 -9.16
C PHE A 184 10.58 -5.34 -9.31
N ASN A 185 11.19 -6.54 -9.31
CA ASN A 185 12.64 -6.73 -9.43
C ASN A 185 13.46 -5.76 -8.55
N ILE A 186 13.01 -5.56 -7.31
CA ILE A 186 13.64 -4.60 -6.40
C ILE A 186 15.10 -5.02 -6.20
N PRO A 187 16.08 -4.15 -6.49
CA PRO A 187 17.49 -4.46 -6.29
C PRO A 187 17.70 -4.97 -4.86
N SER A 188 18.36 -6.12 -4.71
CA SER A 188 18.57 -6.82 -3.44
C SER A 188 19.55 -6.10 -2.49
N ALA A 189 19.57 -4.78 -2.50
CA ALA A 189 20.61 -3.92 -1.94
C ALA A 189 20.73 -3.97 -0.41
N ALA A 190 19.86 -4.69 0.30
CA ALA A 190 20.03 -4.91 1.72
C ALA A 190 19.64 -6.32 2.12
N LYS A 191 20.63 -7.23 2.19
CA LYS A 191 20.52 -8.58 2.78
C LYS A 191 19.98 -8.59 4.22
N LYS A 192 19.83 -7.41 4.85
CA LYS A 192 19.32 -7.22 6.21
C LYS A 192 17.91 -6.64 6.27
N ARG A 193 17.34 -6.20 5.14
CA ARG A 193 15.98 -5.65 5.11
C ARG A 193 14.96 -6.76 4.98
N ASN A 194 13.86 -6.59 5.68
CA ASN A 194 12.71 -7.49 5.66
C ASN A 194 11.42 -6.64 5.62
N TRP A 195 10.28 -7.29 5.49
CA TRP A 195 8.99 -6.62 5.39
C TRP A 195 8.16 -6.88 6.63
N LEU A 196 7.40 -5.89 7.08
CA LEU A 196 6.42 -6.04 8.15
C LEU A 196 5.04 -6.11 7.54
N LYS A 197 4.27 -7.16 7.85
CA LYS A 197 2.88 -7.26 7.45
C LYS A 197 2.03 -6.31 8.30
N LEU A 198 1.40 -5.33 7.66
CA LEU A 198 0.52 -4.37 8.32
C LEU A 198 -0.94 -4.86 8.30
N ALA A 199 -1.80 -4.18 9.05
CA ALA A 199 -3.23 -4.48 9.06
C ALA A 199 -3.83 -4.19 7.66
N PRO A 200 -4.58 -5.14 7.07
CA PRO A 200 -5.17 -4.93 5.76
C PRO A 200 -6.33 -3.93 5.82
N LYS A 201 -6.59 -3.26 4.70
CA LYS A 201 -7.81 -2.46 4.52
C LYS A 201 -8.86 -3.34 3.84
N ILE A 202 -10.05 -3.41 4.42
CA ILE A 202 -11.13 -4.26 3.91
C ILE A 202 -12.36 -3.38 3.67
N LYS A 203 -12.90 -3.41 2.45
CA LYS A 203 -14.10 -2.68 2.04
C LYS A 203 -15.11 -3.65 1.42
N ARG A 204 -16.39 -3.47 1.72
CA ARG A 204 -17.46 -4.27 1.10
C ARG A 204 -18.11 -3.48 -0.05
N LYS A 205 -18.24 -4.11 -1.22
CA LYS A 205 -18.83 -3.57 -2.45
C LYS A 205 -19.81 -4.59 -3.02
N GLY A 206 -21.11 -4.39 -2.79
CA GLY A 206 -22.14 -5.38 -3.10
C GLY A 206 -21.92 -6.73 -2.41
N ASN A 207 -21.82 -7.81 -3.21
CA ASN A 207 -21.48 -9.17 -2.74
C ASN A 207 -19.96 -9.42 -2.66
N ALA A 208 -19.12 -8.45 -3.02
CA ALA A 208 -17.67 -8.57 -2.99
C ALA A 208 -17.07 -7.86 -1.77
N VAL A 209 -15.90 -8.30 -1.35
CA VAL A 209 -14.99 -7.61 -0.46
C VAL A 209 -13.71 -7.27 -1.20
N GLU A 210 -13.36 -5.99 -1.24
CA GLU A 210 -12.08 -5.49 -1.73
C GLU A 210 -11.10 -5.47 -0.56
N ILE A 211 -9.98 -6.14 -0.73
CA ILE A 211 -8.97 -6.37 0.29
C ILE A 211 -7.66 -5.78 -0.21
N THR A 212 -7.06 -4.90 0.59
CA THR A 212 -5.72 -4.37 0.38
C THR A 212 -4.81 -4.88 1.49
N GLU A 213 -3.91 -5.81 1.14
CA GLU A 213 -2.79 -6.21 1.99
C GLU A 213 -1.70 -5.15 1.91
N GLU A 214 -1.10 -4.79 3.04
CA GLU A 214 -0.08 -3.75 3.11
C GLU A 214 1.17 -4.28 3.84
N TYR A 215 2.33 -4.00 3.27
CA TYR A 215 3.62 -4.48 3.77
C TYR A 215 4.61 -3.32 3.79
N MET A 216 5.33 -3.15 4.90
CA MET A 216 6.27 -2.05 5.08
C MET A 216 7.70 -2.56 5.12
N LEU A 217 8.54 -2.05 4.22
CA LEU A 217 9.96 -2.34 4.19
C LEU A 217 10.62 -1.78 5.44
N SER A 218 11.48 -2.58 6.06
CA SER A 218 12.27 -2.15 7.20
C SER A 218 13.28 -1.06 6.84
N GLY A 219 13.72 -0.32 7.86
CA GLY A 219 14.97 0.43 7.79
C GLY A 219 16.18 -0.49 7.51
N PRO A 220 17.39 0.08 7.36
CA PRO A 220 18.59 -0.66 6.96
C PRO A 220 18.96 -1.87 7.83
N ASN A 221 18.54 -1.85 9.09
CA ASN A 221 18.86 -2.87 10.08
C ASN A 221 17.82 -4.00 10.19
N GLY A 222 16.75 -3.96 9.38
CA GLY A 222 15.67 -4.94 9.50
C GLY A 222 14.69 -4.60 10.62
N TRP A 223 13.47 -5.12 10.51
CA TRP A 223 12.60 -5.27 11.66
C TRP A 223 13.18 -6.33 12.60
N ILE A 224 13.08 -6.08 13.91
CA ILE A 224 13.64 -6.95 14.95
C ILE A 224 12.61 -8.03 15.30
N ALA A 225 13.00 -9.31 15.20
CA ALA A 225 12.11 -10.44 15.48
C ALA A 225 11.60 -10.46 16.93
N ASP A 226 12.39 -10.00 17.91
CA ASP A 226 11.92 -9.96 19.30
C ASP A 226 10.80 -8.92 19.53
N VAL A 227 10.68 -7.93 18.65
CA VAL A 227 9.65 -6.88 18.71
C VAL A 227 8.45 -7.24 17.82
N TYR A 228 8.70 -7.82 16.65
CA TYR A 228 7.71 -8.07 15.59
C TYR A 228 7.59 -9.55 15.21
N GLY A 229 8.01 -10.47 16.07
CA GLY A 229 7.99 -11.91 15.81
C GLY A 229 6.71 -12.60 16.23
N GLN A 230 5.85 -11.92 16.99
CA GLN A 230 4.56 -12.45 17.43
C GLN A 230 3.42 -11.68 16.77
N ALA A 231 2.46 -12.42 16.21
CA ALA A 231 1.28 -11.82 15.61
C ALA A 231 0.45 -11.13 16.69
N GLN A 232 0.16 -9.84 16.49
CA GLN A 232 -0.47 -9.00 17.52
C GLN A 232 -1.91 -9.40 17.83
N LEU A 233 -2.56 -10.15 16.93
CA LEU A 233 -3.94 -10.62 17.07
C LEU A 233 -4.05 -12.08 17.52
N GLU A 234 -2.93 -12.80 17.68
CA GLU A 234 -2.93 -14.23 18.06
C GLU A 234 -2.67 -14.42 19.57
N GLY A 235 -2.45 -13.33 20.33
CA GLY A 235 -2.21 -13.35 21.78
C GLY A 235 -3.47 -13.41 22.66
N GLY A 236 -4.45 -14.22 22.28
CA GLY A 236 -5.72 -14.34 23.01
C GLY A 236 -6.23 -15.77 23.10
N GLN A 237 -5.52 -16.62 23.86
CA GLN A 237 -6.07 -17.81 24.52
C GLN A 237 -5.48 -17.95 25.91
#